data_AF-A0A2E4I1S9-F1
#
_entry.id   AF-A0A2E4I1S9-F1
#
_cell.length_a   1.000
_cell.length_b   1.000
_cell.length_c   1.000
_cell.angle_alpha   90.00
_cell.angle_beta   90.00
_cell.angle_gamma   90.00
#
_symmetry.space_group_name_H-M   'P 1'
#
loop_
_entity.id
_entity.type
_entity.pdbx_description
1 polymer ?
#
loop_
_entity_poly.entity_id
_entity_poly.type
_entity_poly.pdbx_seq_one_letter_code
_entity_poly.pdbx_strand_id
1 'polypeptide(L)'
;MTRLLLLTEVMSFASEVFLRSTYILFAELAIRKPTLIPLLIQTLWIFRKRGWYSQFPFLPVPSQKYLKWRLETAYGYSEAKPPIEELERYIKWSADMRRMTQKENIEGGYSG
;
A
#
# COMPACT_ATOMS: atom_id res chain seq x y z
N MET A 1 22.70 -10.01 -27.22
CA MET A 1 22.61 -9.05 -26.09
C MET A 1 21.31 -8.22 -26.12
N THR A 2 20.61 -8.13 -27.25
CA THR A 2 19.37 -7.34 -27.42
C THR A 2 18.13 -7.91 -26.71
N ARG A 3 18.02 -9.24 -26.58
CA ARG A 3 16.87 -9.91 -25.93
C ARG A 3 16.77 -9.67 -24.43
N LEU A 4 17.90 -9.52 -23.73
CA LEU A 4 17.92 -9.22 -22.29
C LEU A 4 17.51 -7.76 -22.02
N LEU A 5 17.99 -6.82 -22.84
CA LEU A 5 17.64 -5.40 -22.75
C LEU A 5 16.15 -5.16 -22.98
N LEU A 6 15.57 -5.84 -23.99
CA LEU A 6 14.15 -5.74 -24.28
C LEU A 6 13.29 -6.31 -23.15
N LEU A 7 13.71 -7.42 -22.52
CA LEU A 7 13.02 -7.97 -21.36
C LEU A 7 13.09 -7.02 -20.16
N THR A 8 14.24 -6.40 -19.90
CA THR A 8 14.37 -5.42 -18.80
C THR A 8 13.56 -4.16 -19.03
N GLU A 9 13.49 -3.65 -20.26
CA GLU A 9 12.68 -2.47 -20.59
C GLU A 9 11.19 -2.76 -20.50
N VAL A 10 10.74 -3.91 -21.03
CA VAL A 10 9.33 -4.34 -20.95
C VAL A 10 8.93 -4.57 -19.49
N MET A 11 9.79 -5.20 -18.68
CA MET A 11 9.53 -5.39 -17.25
C MET A 11 9.51 -4.06 -16.47
N SER A 12 10.39 -3.11 -16.81
CA SER A 12 10.43 -1.78 -16.20
C SER A 12 9.15 -1.00 -16.51
N PHE A 13 8.74 -0.98 -17.78
CA PHE A 13 7.52 -0.31 -18.22
C PHE A 13 6.26 -0.94 -17.61
N ALA A 14 6.16 -2.27 -17.61
CA ALA A 14 5.05 -2.99 -16.98
C ALA A 14 4.96 -2.67 -15.48
N SER A 15 6.11 -2.63 -14.79
CA SER A 15 6.16 -2.28 -13.36
C SER A 15 5.70 -0.84 -13.09
N GLU A 16 6.08 0.13 -13.92
CA GLU A 16 5.65 1.53 -13.76
C GLU A 16 4.15 1.73 -13.98
N VAL A 17 3.60 1.17 -15.06
CA VAL A 17 2.16 1.25 -15.36
C VAL A 17 1.34 0.57 -14.27
N PHE A 18 1.81 -0.57 -13.78
CA PHE A 18 1.14 -1.32 -12.74
C PHE A 18 1.20 -0.61 -11.37
N LEU A 19 2.32 -0.01 -10.99
CA LEU A 19 2.44 0.78 -9.76
C LEU A 19 1.54 2.02 -9.79
N ARG A 20 1.48 2.71 -10.94
CA ARG A 20 0.49 3.78 -11.17
C ARG A 20 -0.93 3.26 -10.94
N SER A 21 -1.25 2.04 -11.38
CA SER A 21 -2.56 1.43 -11.16
C SER A 21 -2.88 1.18 -9.69
N THR A 22 -1.93 0.74 -8.87
CA THR A 22 -2.15 0.58 -7.42
C THR A 22 -2.41 1.93 -6.74
N TYR A 23 -1.64 2.96 -7.07
CA TYR A 23 -1.89 4.31 -6.53
C TYR A 23 -3.23 4.90 -6.98
N ILE A 24 -3.68 4.58 -8.20
CA ILE A 24 -5.02 4.95 -8.67
C ILE A 24 -6.09 4.29 -7.81
N LEU A 25 -5.93 3.02 -7.38
CA LEU A 25 -6.90 2.37 -6.48
C LEU A 25 -7.01 3.09 -5.13
N PHE A 26 -5.88 3.54 -4.56
CA PHE A 26 -5.89 4.33 -3.34
C PHE A 26 -6.62 5.68 -3.52
N ALA A 27 -6.33 6.38 -4.63
CA ALA A 27 -6.97 7.65 -4.95
C ALA A 27 -8.47 7.49 -5.24
N GLU A 28 -8.83 6.46 -6.01
CA GLU A 28 -10.22 6.12 -6.35
C GLU A 28 -11.03 5.76 -5.10
N LEU A 29 -10.46 4.96 -4.20
CA LEU A 29 -11.13 4.63 -2.93
C LEU A 29 -11.32 5.88 -2.06
N ALA A 30 -10.34 6.78 -2.02
CA ALA A 30 -10.45 8.06 -1.30
C ALA A 30 -11.57 8.94 -1.86
N ILE A 31 -11.73 8.99 -3.19
CA ILE A 31 -12.80 9.76 -3.86
C ILE A 31 -14.16 9.12 -3.62
N ARG A 32 -14.28 7.78 -3.76
CA ARG A 32 -15.55 7.06 -3.58
C ARG A 32 -16.02 7.02 -2.12
N LYS A 33 -15.08 6.97 -1.15
CA LYS A 33 -15.36 6.80 0.28
C LYS A 33 -14.52 7.76 1.13
N PRO A 34 -14.89 9.05 1.21
CA PRO A 34 -14.10 10.07 1.91
C PRO A 34 -13.94 9.81 3.41
N THR A 35 -14.87 9.07 4.02
CA THR A 35 -14.78 8.66 5.43
C THR A 35 -13.59 7.75 5.72
N LEU A 36 -13.01 7.09 4.70
CA LEU A 36 -11.83 6.23 4.84
C LEU A 36 -10.51 7.00 4.70
N ILE A 37 -10.52 8.27 4.28
CA ILE A 37 -9.30 9.07 4.06
C ILE A 37 -8.35 9.05 5.27
N PRO A 38 -8.82 9.22 6.53
CA PRO A 38 -7.92 9.18 7.68
C PRO A 38 -7.21 7.81 7.82
N LEU A 39 -7.92 6.72 7.55
CA LEU A 39 -7.36 5.36 7.62
C LEU A 39 -6.38 5.09 6.48
N LEU A 40 -6.67 5.61 5.28
CA LEU A 40 -5.77 5.55 4.13
C LEU A 40 -4.47 6.30 4.43
N ILE A 41 -4.56 7.55 4.91
CA ILE A 41 -3.37 8.35 5.27
C ILE A 41 -2.55 7.64 6.34
N GLN A 42 -3.20 7.10 7.39
CA GLN A 42 -2.50 6.35 8.44
C GLN A 42 -1.77 5.12 7.88
N THR A 43 -2.40 4.38 6.97
CA THR A 43 -1.80 3.20 6.34
C THR A 43 -0.61 3.60 5.46
N LEU A 44 -0.75 4.64 4.65
CA LEU A 44 0.34 5.20 3.83
C LEU A 44 1.51 5.64 4.72
N TRP A 45 1.22 6.33 5.82
CA TRP A 45 2.22 6.82 6.76
C TRP A 45 3.05 5.71 7.40
N ILE A 46 2.42 4.58 7.75
CA ILE A 46 3.11 3.42 8.34
C ILE A 46 4.08 2.80 7.34
N PHE A 47 3.67 2.68 6.08
CA PHE A 47 4.47 2.01 5.04
C PHE A 47 5.37 2.96 4.23
N ARG A 48 5.40 4.25 4.59
CA ARG A 48 6.10 5.29 3.84
C ARG A 48 7.57 4.92 3.57
N LYS A 49 8.05 5.24 2.37
CA LYS A 49 9.47 5.17 2.04
C LYS A 49 10.26 6.20 2.86
N ARG A 50 11.45 5.88 3.36
CA ARG A 50 12.39 6.90 3.89
C ARG A 50 12.79 7.88 2.78
N GLY A 51 12.80 9.18 3.06
CA GLY A 51 13.10 10.21 2.05
C GLY A 51 11.97 10.51 1.07
N TRP A 52 10.71 10.20 1.41
CA TRP A 52 9.53 10.49 0.59
C TRP A 52 9.39 11.99 0.24
N TYR A 53 9.91 12.88 1.09
CA TYR A 53 9.90 14.34 0.88
C TYR A 53 10.92 14.83 -0.16
N SER A 54 11.84 13.97 -0.60
CA SER A 54 12.89 14.35 -1.56
C SER A 54 12.54 14.05 -3.01
N GLN A 55 11.42 13.37 -3.27
CA GLN A 55 11.01 12.97 -4.62
C GLN A 55 9.52 13.30 -4.83
N PHE A 56 9.20 13.97 -5.93
CA PHE A 56 7.82 14.16 -6.36
C PHE A 56 7.19 12.79 -6.73
N PRO A 57 5.90 12.53 -6.43
CA PRO A 57 4.98 13.39 -5.69
C PRO A 57 5.26 13.27 -4.19
N PHE A 58 5.46 14.41 -3.50
CA PHE A 58 5.88 14.54 -2.10
C PHE A 58 4.85 14.01 -1.08
N LEU A 59 4.35 12.81 -1.32
CA LEU A 59 3.36 12.10 -0.55
C LEU A 59 4.08 10.97 0.19
N PRO A 60 3.67 10.67 1.44
CA PRO A 60 4.24 9.59 2.23
C PRO A 60 3.71 8.23 1.73
N VAL A 61 3.94 7.91 0.46
CA VAL A 61 3.47 6.66 -0.15
C VAL A 61 4.44 5.51 0.13
N PRO A 62 3.92 4.26 0.17
CA PRO A 62 4.77 3.09 0.27
C PRO A 62 5.71 2.97 -0.90
N SER A 63 6.91 2.43 -0.63
CA SER A 63 7.88 2.16 -1.69
C SER A 63 7.35 1.10 -2.67
N GLN A 64 7.75 1.24 -3.93
CA GLN A 64 7.39 0.28 -4.98
C GLN A 64 7.84 -1.15 -4.64
N LYS A 65 9.06 -1.30 -4.10
CA LYS A 65 9.59 -2.59 -3.64
C LYS A 65 8.72 -3.23 -2.56
N TYR A 66 8.19 -2.44 -1.64
CA TYR A 66 7.28 -2.91 -0.61
C TYR A 66 5.94 -3.38 -1.20
N LEU A 67 5.32 -2.57 -2.06
CA LEU A 67 4.06 -2.95 -2.72
C LEU A 67 4.22 -4.22 -3.55
N LYS A 68 5.32 -4.33 -4.30
CA LYS A 68 5.64 -5.50 -5.12
C LYS A 68 5.68 -6.78 -4.28
N TRP A 69 6.46 -6.75 -3.20
CA TRP A 69 6.57 -7.87 -2.27
C TRP A 69 5.23 -8.21 -1.59
N ARG A 70 4.43 -7.20 -1.21
CA ARG A 70 3.11 -7.40 -0.61
C ARG A 70 2.15 -8.10 -1.57
N LEU A 71 2.12 -7.70 -2.83
CA LEU A 71 1.27 -8.30 -3.85
C LEU A 71 1.71 -9.72 -4.19
N GLU A 72 3.02 -9.94 -4.31
CA GLU A 72 3.59 -11.27 -4.53
C GLU A 72 3.24 -12.23 -3.39
N THR A 73 3.32 -11.77 -2.14
CA THR A 73 2.96 -12.58 -0.97
C THR A 73 1.45 -12.86 -0.89
N ALA A 74 0.61 -11.88 -1.23
CA ALA A 74 -0.84 -12.00 -1.10
C ALA A 74 -1.51 -12.76 -2.27
N TYR A 75 -1.01 -12.58 -3.49
CA TYR A 75 -1.63 -13.09 -4.71
C TYR A 75 -0.77 -14.08 -5.50
N GLY A 76 0.48 -14.30 -5.09
CA GLY A 76 1.43 -15.19 -5.77
C GLY A 76 2.14 -14.55 -6.96
N TYR A 77 1.83 -13.29 -7.30
CA TYR A 77 2.53 -12.54 -8.34
C TYR A 77 2.51 -11.04 -8.04
N SER A 78 3.58 -10.37 -8.42
CA SER A 78 3.84 -8.98 -8.03
C SER A 78 2.98 -7.92 -8.74
N GLU A 79 2.26 -8.33 -9.79
CA GLU A 79 1.49 -7.47 -10.69
C GLU A 79 -0.03 -7.71 -10.55
N ALA A 80 -0.45 -8.20 -9.39
CA ALA A 80 -1.87 -8.45 -9.10
C ALA A 80 -2.64 -7.15 -8.89
N LYS A 81 -3.68 -6.89 -9.69
CA LYS A 81 -4.61 -5.78 -9.43
C LYS A 81 -5.70 -6.25 -8.47
N PRO A 82 -5.62 -5.92 -7.17
CA PRO A 82 -6.67 -6.30 -6.26
C PRO A 82 -7.96 -5.55 -6.59
N PRO A 83 -9.14 -6.16 -6.44
CA PRO A 83 -10.40 -5.44 -6.50
C PRO A 83 -10.46 -4.36 -5.42
N ILE A 84 -11.10 -3.23 -5.73
CA ILE A 84 -11.15 -2.06 -4.83
C ILE A 84 -11.85 -2.38 -3.50
N GLU A 85 -12.80 -3.30 -3.51
CA GLU A 85 -13.51 -3.79 -2.32
C GLU A 85 -12.57 -4.55 -1.37
N GLU A 86 -11.55 -5.22 -1.91
CA GLU A 86 -10.55 -5.91 -1.10
C GLU A 86 -9.59 -4.92 -0.45
N LEU A 87 -9.17 -3.88 -1.18
CA LEU A 87 -8.41 -2.78 -0.60
C LEU A 87 -9.21 -2.12 0.54
N GLU A 88 -10.51 -1.86 0.35
CA GLU A 88 -11.36 -1.34 1.41
C GLU A 88 -11.41 -2.26 2.64
N ARG A 89 -11.64 -3.57 2.43
CA ARG A 89 -11.67 -4.55 3.52
C ARG A 89 -10.35 -4.56 4.28
N TYR A 90 -9.22 -4.54 3.57
CA TYR A 90 -7.89 -4.49 4.16
C TYR A 90 -7.69 -3.25 5.03
N ILE A 91 -8.09 -2.07 4.54
CA ILE A 91 -7.93 -0.81 5.27
C ILE A 91 -8.76 -0.80 6.56
N LYS A 92 -10.00 -1.27 6.50
CA LYS A 92 -10.87 -1.40 7.68
C LYS A 92 -10.31 -2.38 8.69
N TRP A 93 -9.96 -3.59 8.26
CA TRP A 93 -9.36 -4.60 9.11
C TRP A 93 -8.07 -4.10 9.78
N SER A 94 -7.20 -3.43 9.02
CA SER A 94 -5.95 -2.88 9.54
C SER A 94 -6.18 -1.82 10.62
N ALA A 95 -7.22 -0.99 10.48
CA ALA A 95 -7.61 -0.02 11.48
C ALA A 95 -8.19 -0.66 12.74
N ASP A 96 -9.03 -1.69 12.59
CA ASP A 96 -9.62 -2.40 13.72
C ASP A 96 -8.56 -3.15 14.53
N MET A 97 -7.60 -3.80 13.86
CA MET A 97 -6.45 -4.43 14.53
C MET A 97 -5.66 -3.42 15.37
N ARG A 98 -5.41 -2.22 14.85
CA ARG A 98 -4.71 -1.17 15.63
C ARG A 98 -5.51 -0.71 16.85
N ARG A 99 -6.83 -0.58 16.72
CA ARG A 99 -7.71 -0.22 17.84
C ARG A 99 -7.71 -1.31 18.92
N MET A 100 -7.75 -2.58 18.50
CA MET A 100 -7.66 -3.72 19.42
C MET A 100 -6.34 -3.73 20.18
N THR A 101 -5.21 -3.60 19.48
CA THR A 101 -3.89 -3.52 20.12
C THR A 101 -3.75 -2.31 21.05
N GLN A 102 -4.32 -1.15 20.69
CA GLN A 102 -4.31 0.02 21.56
C GLN A 102 -5.14 -0.21 22.83
N LYS A 103 -6.33 -0.80 22.71
CA LYS A 103 -7.20 -1.13 23.83
C LYS A 103 -6.53 -2.12 24.78
N GLU A 104 -5.90 -3.17 24.23
CA GLU A 104 -5.14 -4.14 25.01
C GLU A 104 -3.97 -3.50 25.77
N ASN A 105 -3.25 -2.55 25.18
CA ASN A 105 -2.18 -1.84 25.91
C ASN A 105 -2.71 -0.96 27.05
N ILE A 106 -3.92 -0.41 26.91
CA ILE A 106 -4.57 0.42 27.95
C ILE A 106 -5.11 -0.45 29.08
N GLU A 107 -5.74 -1.59 28.75
CA GLU A 107 -6.38 -2.49 29.71
C GLU A 107 -5.39 -3.50 30.34
N GLY A 108 -4.47 -4.02 29.53
CA GLY A 108 -3.37 -4.91 29.94
C GLY A 108 -2.25 -4.19 30.71
N GLY A 109 -2.27 -2.85 30.76
CA GLY A 109 -1.47 -2.07 31.70
C GLY A 109 -1.91 -2.20 33.17
N TYR A 110 -3.03 -2.90 33.44
CA TYR A 110 -3.47 -3.30 34.76
C TYR A 110 -3.30 -4.82 34.95
N SER A 111 -2.07 -5.31 34.96
CA SER A 111 -1.70 -6.64 35.47
C SER A 111 -0.20 -6.71 35.72
N GLY A 112 0.22 -6.42 36.97
CA GLY A 112 1.51 -6.81 37.55
C GLY A 112 2.69 -5.89 37.25
#